data_AF-A0A248YJZ0-F1
#
_entry.id   AF-A0A248YJZ0-F1
#
_cell.length_a   1.000
_cell.length_b   1.000
_cell.length_c   1.000
_cell.angle_alpha   90.00
_cell.angle_beta   90.00
_cell.angle_gamma   90.00
#
_symmetry.space_group_name_H-M   'P 1'
#
loop_
_entity.id
_entity.type
_entity.pdbx_description
1 polymer ?
#
loop_
_entity_poly.entity_id
_entity_poly.type
_entity_poly.pdbx_seq_one_letter_code
_entity_poly.pdbx_strand_id
1 'polypeptide(L)'
;MMDRYDDNDAPETRQRRAVSGARAALATARRWGTVAADGLTAASLGTRRAAASTWGRRTRIALATTVVSLLGVLLGVLLGGRVETDIGPFRAQLALSPSVSGGTTVRIPPLGALQFDSHDGPARLTVQLGALDQRRTEALISDPGNLDRISKLAVHDVSEGAARLVLRTVGAALLSSLLLAALVFRNVRRVAWSGVLSLAITGGSLGLAGLTMHPRALEEPRYEGLLVNAPAVIGDARSIATNYGKYAQQLQRLVGNVSKLYTTLSALPVYEPSPGTTRVLHISDLHLNPSAFQVIQTVVEQFDIDVVIDTGDITDWGSEPEASFVNSIGQLKKPYVYIRGNHDSSDTAAEVAKQPNAIVLDQSITRVAGLTIAGAGDPRFTPDKETSPAGSGLTATVADQVITTGERLADTIRMAAPQKVDIALVHDPASAGPLSGTVPLVLAGHVHHREVLKLPQVPDEQSTQLFVEGSTGGAGLRGLEGEKPTPLSMTVLYFDPGQKLQAYDEITVGGTGQAQVNLERHIITDPKEGDPRASVTPTPTRGPSPTPSAPTGSASPTNPSSTPGSPVPTTG
;
A
#
# COMPACT_ATOMS: atom_id res chain seq x y z
N MET A 1 32.02 -63.85 17.09
CA MET A 1 32.27 -62.91 18.20
C MET A 1 30.96 -62.20 18.48
N MET A 2 30.11 -62.88 19.23
CA MET A 2 28.80 -62.44 19.73
C MET A 2 28.98 -62.34 21.25
N ASP A 3 28.68 -61.20 21.85
CA ASP A 3 28.35 -61.08 23.28
C ASP A 3 27.45 -59.86 23.42
N ARG A 4 26.14 -60.06 23.64
CA ARG A 4 25.43 -60.40 24.88
C ARG A 4 25.06 -59.15 25.67
N TYR A 5 23.78 -58.87 25.57
CA TYR A 5 22.97 -58.06 26.45
C TYR A 5 22.39 -58.99 27.53
N ASP A 6 22.54 -58.62 28.80
CA ASP A 6 21.77 -59.01 30.00
C ASP A 6 22.63 -58.67 31.22
N ASP A 7 22.17 -58.20 32.38
CA ASP A 7 20.95 -57.54 32.84
C ASP A 7 21.26 -57.15 34.32
N ASN A 8 20.38 -56.39 34.94
CA ASN A 8 20.20 -56.23 36.40
C ASN A 8 21.16 -55.32 37.20
N ASP A 9 20.65 -54.13 37.50
CA ASP A 9 20.90 -53.51 38.81
C ASP A 9 19.57 -53.00 39.39
N ALA A 10 19.22 -53.55 40.55
CA ALA A 10 17.91 -53.52 41.18
C ALA A 10 17.47 -52.13 41.71
N PRO A 11 16.17 -51.90 41.99
CA PRO A 11 15.64 -50.58 42.35
C PRO A 11 16.14 -50.01 43.69
N GLU A 12 16.68 -50.83 44.59
CA GLU A 12 17.09 -50.42 45.95
C GLU A 12 18.43 -49.66 46.01
N THR A 13 19.31 -49.79 45.02
CA THR A 13 20.62 -49.10 44.99
C THR A 13 20.54 -47.65 44.49
N ARG A 14 19.51 -47.29 43.70
CA ARG A 14 19.27 -45.89 43.27
C ARG A 14 18.75 -45.02 44.41
N GLN A 15 17.91 -45.56 45.29
CA GLN A 15 17.30 -44.78 46.37
C GLN A 15 18.32 -44.42 47.47
N ARG A 16 19.26 -45.32 47.78
CA ARG A 16 20.35 -45.03 48.75
C ARG A 16 21.40 -44.05 48.21
N ARG A 17 21.66 -44.04 46.89
CA ARG A 17 22.53 -43.03 46.25
C ARG A 17 21.87 -41.64 46.20
N ALA A 18 20.56 -41.57 46.00
CA ALA A 18 19.82 -40.30 46.01
C ALA A 18 19.82 -39.62 47.40
N VAL A 19 19.69 -40.39 48.49
CA VAL A 19 19.71 -39.86 49.87
C VAL A 19 21.13 -39.45 50.31
N SER A 20 22.17 -40.14 49.82
CA SER A 20 23.58 -39.78 50.01
C SER A 20 23.96 -38.49 49.29
N GLY A 21 23.55 -38.34 48.02
CA GLY A 21 23.76 -37.12 47.22
C GLY A 21 23.03 -35.90 47.78
N ALA A 22 21.81 -36.08 48.28
CA ALA A 22 21.05 -35.01 48.92
C ALA A 22 21.69 -34.52 50.23
N ARG A 23 22.27 -35.42 51.04
CA ARG A 23 23.00 -35.05 52.27
C ARG A 23 24.34 -34.39 52.00
N ALA A 24 25.05 -34.80 50.94
CA ALA A 24 26.28 -34.13 50.50
C ALA A 24 26.01 -32.71 49.95
N ALA A 25 24.92 -32.53 49.19
CA ALA A 25 24.47 -31.24 48.67
C ALA A 25 23.96 -30.28 49.76
N LEU A 26 23.27 -30.80 50.79
CA LEU A 26 22.85 -30.01 51.96
C LEU A 26 24.04 -29.58 52.85
N ALA A 27 25.11 -30.39 52.91
CA ALA A 27 26.33 -30.03 53.63
C ALA A 27 27.17 -28.98 52.87
N THR A 28 27.22 -29.03 51.54
CA THR A 28 27.86 -27.98 50.72
C THR A 28 27.04 -26.69 50.72
N ALA A 29 25.70 -26.76 50.64
CA ALA A 29 24.83 -25.58 50.74
C ALA A 29 24.94 -24.88 52.11
N ARG A 30 25.10 -25.63 53.21
CA ARG A 30 25.35 -25.04 54.54
C ARG A 30 26.73 -24.38 54.66
N ARG A 31 27.76 -24.93 54.01
CA ARG A 31 29.13 -24.40 54.05
C ARG A 31 29.30 -23.13 53.20
N TRP A 32 28.54 -23.00 52.11
CA TRP A 32 28.48 -21.77 51.30
C TRP A 32 27.53 -20.73 51.89
N GLY A 33 26.48 -21.17 52.61
CA GLY A 33 25.60 -20.29 53.38
C GLY A 33 26.30 -19.56 54.53
N THR A 34 27.27 -20.19 55.20
CA THR A 34 28.02 -19.54 56.30
C THR A 34 29.12 -18.61 55.79
N VAL A 35 29.78 -18.91 54.67
CA VAL A 35 30.77 -17.99 54.05
C VAL A 35 30.09 -16.77 53.42
N ALA A 36 28.89 -16.94 52.85
CA ALA A 36 28.07 -15.82 52.36
C ALA A 36 27.47 -14.98 53.51
N ALA A 37 27.09 -15.60 54.64
CA ALA A 37 26.56 -14.89 55.80
C ALA A 37 27.63 -14.08 56.55
N ASP A 38 28.87 -14.57 56.63
CA ASP A 38 29.97 -13.84 57.28
C ASP A 38 30.54 -12.70 56.38
N GLY A 39 30.52 -12.88 55.05
CA GLY A 39 30.81 -11.81 54.09
C GLY A 39 29.74 -10.71 54.04
N LEU A 40 28.46 -11.08 54.18
CA LEU A 40 27.34 -10.12 54.21
C LEU A 40 27.17 -9.41 55.56
N THR A 41 27.62 -10.00 56.67
CA THR A 41 27.61 -9.32 57.98
C THR A 41 28.79 -8.36 58.16
N ALA A 42 29.97 -8.65 57.60
CA ALA A 42 31.07 -7.69 57.54
C ALA A 42 30.81 -6.54 56.55
N ALA A 43 30.18 -6.81 55.40
CA ALA A 43 29.78 -5.77 54.44
C ALA A 43 28.56 -4.95 54.90
N SER A 44 27.65 -5.50 55.72
CA SER A 44 26.47 -4.78 56.21
C SER A 44 26.73 -3.85 57.39
N LEU A 45 27.80 -4.05 58.16
CA LEU A 45 28.21 -3.12 59.22
C LEU A 45 29.03 -1.93 58.67
N GLY A 46 29.82 -2.15 57.60
CA GLY A 46 30.48 -1.09 56.85
C GLY A 46 29.51 -0.23 56.02
N THR A 47 28.53 -0.85 55.37
CA THR A 47 27.52 -0.14 54.56
C THR A 47 26.45 0.57 55.40
N ARG A 48 26.10 0.08 56.61
CA ARG A 48 25.19 0.81 57.52
C ARG A 48 25.84 2.05 58.16
N ARG A 49 27.15 2.03 58.45
CA ARG A 49 27.89 3.24 58.88
C ARG A 49 28.14 4.22 57.74
N ALA A 50 28.38 3.74 56.51
CA ALA A 50 28.48 4.60 55.32
C ALA A 50 27.13 5.21 54.90
N ALA A 51 26.02 4.47 55.02
CA ALA A 51 24.66 4.94 54.70
C ALA A 51 24.10 5.94 55.74
N ALA A 52 24.59 5.90 56.97
CA ALA A 52 24.33 6.88 58.03
C ALA A 52 25.28 8.10 58.00
N SER A 53 26.37 8.03 57.22
CA SER A 53 27.24 9.17 57.00
C SER A 53 26.53 10.25 56.17
N THR A 54 26.86 11.51 56.43
CA THR A 54 26.37 12.65 55.65
C THR A 54 26.66 12.48 54.14
N TRP A 55 27.74 11.78 53.79
CA TRP A 55 28.10 11.45 52.41
C TRP A 55 27.15 10.42 51.77
N GLY A 56 26.79 9.34 52.46
CA GLY A 56 25.87 8.32 51.93
C GLY A 56 24.43 8.83 51.74
N ARG A 57 24.02 9.86 52.50
CA ARG A 57 22.76 10.57 52.26
C ARG A 57 22.85 11.50 51.05
N ARG A 58 23.98 12.20 50.89
CA ARG A 58 24.22 13.10 49.74
C ARG A 58 24.28 12.33 48.42
N THR A 59 24.96 11.18 48.37
CA THR A 59 25.04 10.35 47.16
C THR A 59 23.68 9.80 46.74
N ARG A 60 22.87 9.30 47.68
CA ARG A 60 21.49 8.83 47.38
C ARG A 60 20.61 9.95 46.85
N ILE A 61 20.69 11.14 47.44
CA ILE A 61 19.93 12.30 46.96
C ILE A 61 20.39 12.72 45.56
N ALA A 62 21.70 12.79 45.32
CA ALA A 62 22.25 13.12 44.01
C ALA A 62 21.83 12.10 42.94
N LEU A 63 21.89 10.80 43.26
CA LEU A 63 21.45 9.73 42.38
C LEU A 63 19.95 9.84 42.08
N ALA A 64 19.12 10.05 43.11
CA ALA A 64 17.69 10.23 42.94
C ALA A 64 17.37 11.44 42.06
N THR A 65 18.05 12.58 42.28
CA THR A 65 17.88 13.77 41.43
C THR A 65 18.29 13.47 39.99
N THR A 66 19.38 12.76 39.78
CA THR A 66 19.84 12.37 38.42
C THR A 66 18.83 11.49 37.70
N VAL A 67 18.31 10.46 38.36
CA VAL A 67 17.30 9.55 37.80
C VAL A 67 16.02 10.31 37.46
N VAL A 68 15.54 11.18 38.35
CA VAL A 68 14.34 11.99 38.11
C VAL A 68 14.56 12.96 36.96
N SER A 69 15.73 13.60 36.85
CA SER A 69 16.04 14.47 35.72
C SER A 69 16.07 13.71 34.39
N LEU A 70 16.69 12.52 34.35
CA LEU A 70 16.72 11.65 33.17
C LEU A 70 15.31 11.23 32.74
N LEU A 71 14.46 10.81 33.68
CA LEU A 71 13.06 10.48 33.40
C LEU A 71 12.28 11.69 32.89
N GLY A 72 12.51 12.87 33.47
CA GLY A 72 11.91 14.11 33.02
C GLY A 72 12.34 14.49 31.60
N VAL A 73 13.63 14.35 31.27
CA VAL A 73 14.15 14.58 29.92
C VAL A 73 13.53 13.59 28.94
N LEU A 74 13.50 12.29 29.28
CA LEU A 74 12.90 11.26 28.43
C LEU A 74 11.42 11.57 28.14
N LEU A 75 10.66 11.92 29.18
CA LEU A 75 9.26 12.30 29.03
C LEU A 75 9.10 13.55 28.16
N GLY A 76 9.92 14.57 28.37
CA GLY A 76 9.87 15.79 27.58
C GLY A 76 10.27 15.59 26.12
N VAL A 77 11.24 14.72 25.82
CA VAL A 77 11.60 14.32 24.45
C VAL A 77 10.43 13.58 23.78
N LEU A 78 9.77 12.67 24.50
CA LEU A 78 8.62 11.94 23.94
C LEU A 78 7.43 12.86 23.63
N LEU A 79 7.20 13.89 24.44
CA LEU A 79 6.08 14.83 24.28
C LEU A 79 6.39 15.99 23.32
N GLY A 80 7.63 16.49 23.34
CA GLY A 80 8.06 17.68 22.61
C GLY A 80 8.93 17.41 21.38
N GLY A 81 9.43 16.19 21.22
CA GLY A 81 10.33 15.76 20.15
C GLY A 81 9.64 15.48 18.83
N ARG A 82 8.52 16.14 18.52
CA ARG A 82 7.82 16.05 17.24
C ARG A 82 7.28 17.40 16.80
N VAL A 83 7.48 17.75 15.54
CA VAL A 83 6.95 18.96 14.90
C VAL A 83 6.52 18.61 13.48
N GLU A 84 5.35 19.11 13.08
CA GLU A 84 4.90 19.09 11.70
C GLU A 84 5.31 20.40 11.04
N THR A 85 5.90 20.30 9.85
CA THR A 85 6.30 21.44 9.03
C THR A 85 6.07 21.08 7.58
N ASP A 86 5.80 22.07 6.76
CA ASP A 86 5.82 21.85 5.32
C ASP A 86 7.28 21.93 4.84
N ILE A 87 7.66 21.09 3.89
CA ILE A 87 8.95 21.14 3.19
C ILE A 87 8.64 21.12 1.69
N GLY A 88 8.71 22.28 1.04
CA GLY A 88 8.26 22.41 -0.35
C GLY A 88 6.79 21.97 -0.51
N PRO A 89 6.47 21.06 -1.46
CA PRO A 89 5.11 20.55 -1.63
C PRO A 89 4.72 19.46 -0.63
N PHE A 90 5.63 18.97 0.22
CA PHE A 90 5.35 17.86 1.13
C PHE A 90 4.94 18.37 2.51
N ARG A 91 3.94 17.72 3.12
CA ARG A 91 3.77 17.78 4.58
C ARG A 91 4.77 16.85 5.24
N ALA A 92 5.64 17.38 6.08
CA ALA A 92 6.68 16.61 6.74
C ALA A 92 6.51 16.60 8.26
N GLN A 93 6.83 15.46 8.87
CA GLN A 93 6.94 15.33 10.32
C GLN A 93 8.40 15.14 10.69
N LEU A 94 8.95 16.06 11.47
CA LEU A 94 10.28 15.93 12.06
C LEU A 94 10.13 15.38 13.47
N ALA A 95 10.90 14.34 13.78
CA ALA A 95 10.93 13.71 15.09
C ALA A 95 12.37 13.55 15.60
N LEU A 96 12.58 13.86 16.87
CA LEU A 96 13.83 13.61 17.58
C LEU A 96 13.62 12.42 18.53
N SER A 97 14.41 11.36 18.35
CA SER A 97 14.37 10.19 19.21
C SER A 97 15.72 9.93 19.88
N PRO A 98 15.75 9.34 21.09
CA PRO A 98 17.00 8.86 21.68
C PRO A 98 17.64 7.81 20.77
N SER A 99 18.94 7.93 20.54
CA SER A 99 19.76 6.99 19.77
C SER A 99 21.07 6.76 20.49
N VAL A 100 21.86 5.78 20.06
CA VAL A 100 23.25 5.60 20.53
C VAL A 100 24.26 5.95 19.45
N SER A 101 23.88 5.78 18.18
CA SER A 101 24.71 6.06 17.01
C SER A 101 24.33 7.34 16.28
N GLY A 102 23.29 8.03 16.73
CA GLY A 102 22.80 9.24 16.09
C GLY A 102 22.18 8.99 14.70
N GLY A 103 22.55 9.87 13.77
CA GLY A 103 22.16 9.85 12.35
C GLY A 103 20.86 10.58 12.01
N THR A 104 20.60 10.66 10.70
CA THR A 104 19.36 11.20 10.15
C THR A 104 18.69 10.15 9.27
N THR A 105 17.38 9.99 9.42
CA THR A 105 16.59 9.09 8.58
C THR A 105 15.49 9.89 7.90
N VAL A 106 15.50 9.96 6.57
CA VAL A 106 14.41 10.53 5.79
C VAL A 106 13.54 9.38 5.30
N ARG A 107 12.33 9.24 5.85
CA ARG A 107 11.37 8.22 5.45
C ARG A 107 10.47 8.81 4.38
N ILE A 108 10.30 8.07 3.30
CA ILE A 108 9.42 8.39 2.19
C ILE A 108 8.49 7.20 2.04
N PRO A 109 7.49 7.05 2.92
CA PRO A 109 6.63 5.89 2.90
C PRO A 109 5.84 5.83 1.59
N PRO A 110 5.61 4.61 1.08
CA PRO A 110 6.24 3.32 1.31
C PRO A 110 7.44 3.07 0.39
N LEU A 111 7.89 4.06 -0.39
CA LEU A 111 9.08 3.94 -1.24
C LEU A 111 10.29 3.46 -0.44
N GLY A 112 10.39 3.89 0.83
CA GLY A 112 11.35 3.35 1.78
C GLY A 112 11.96 4.45 2.63
N ALA A 113 13.26 4.36 2.88
CA ALA A 113 13.98 5.35 3.66
C ALA A 113 15.38 5.61 3.11
N LEU A 114 15.85 6.84 3.33
CA LEU A 114 17.22 7.27 3.14
C LEU A 114 17.84 7.41 4.53
N GLN A 115 18.88 6.63 4.80
CA GLN A 115 19.64 6.74 6.03
C GLN A 115 20.94 7.49 5.78
N PHE A 116 21.19 8.49 6.60
CA PHE A 116 22.37 9.33 6.57
C PHE A 116 23.13 9.18 7.88
N ASP A 117 24.42 8.85 7.79
CA ASP A 117 25.36 8.87 8.91
C ASP A 117 25.79 10.33 9.18
N SER A 118 24.79 11.20 9.42
CA SER A 118 24.96 12.66 9.44
C SER A 118 25.66 13.17 10.69
N HIS A 119 25.55 12.48 11.83
CA HIS A 119 26.19 12.84 13.08
C HIS A 119 26.21 11.67 14.05
N ASP A 120 27.21 11.65 14.92
CA ASP A 120 27.29 10.74 16.05
C ASP A 120 26.68 11.37 17.30
N GLY A 121 25.90 10.61 18.06
CA GLY A 121 25.42 11.09 19.35
C GLY A 121 24.17 10.41 19.85
N PRO A 122 23.68 10.85 21.01
CA PRO A 122 22.60 10.18 21.70
C PRO A 122 21.19 10.51 21.15
N ALA A 123 21.10 11.12 19.97
CA ALA A 123 19.85 11.60 19.38
C ALA A 123 19.83 11.32 17.87
N ARG A 124 18.69 10.86 17.35
CA ARG A 124 18.46 10.65 15.92
C ARG A 124 17.36 11.58 15.43
N LEU A 125 17.60 12.20 14.28
CA LEU A 125 16.59 12.99 13.57
C LEU A 125 15.87 12.09 12.55
N THR A 126 14.55 12.00 12.63
CA THR A 126 13.73 11.35 11.61
C THR A 126 12.89 12.41 10.92
N VAL A 127 12.95 12.47 9.60
CA VAL A 127 12.08 13.30 8.75
C VAL A 127 11.18 12.35 8.00
N GLN A 128 9.88 12.38 8.27
CA GLN A 128 8.91 11.59 7.53
C GLN A 128 8.18 12.51 6.55
N LEU A 129 8.38 12.29 5.26
CA LEU A 129 7.61 12.96 4.22
C LEU A 129 6.25 12.28 4.10
N GLY A 130 5.18 13.07 4.11
CA GLY A 130 3.80 12.64 3.92
C GLY A 130 3.29 12.99 2.52
N ALA A 131 1.97 13.13 2.41
CA ALA A 131 1.29 13.42 1.15
C ALA A 131 1.74 14.77 0.53
N LEU A 132 1.66 14.81 -0.81
CA LEU A 132 1.86 16.01 -1.60
C LEU A 132 0.68 16.98 -1.43
N ASP A 133 0.97 18.27 -1.27
CA ASP A 133 -0.05 19.32 -1.33
C ASP A 133 -0.25 19.76 -2.78
N GLN A 134 -1.42 19.43 -3.34
CA GLN A 134 -1.76 19.68 -4.75
C GLN A 134 -1.63 21.15 -5.13
N ARG A 135 -2.18 22.07 -4.32
CA ARG A 135 -2.17 23.51 -4.63
C ARG A 135 -0.76 24.06 -4.71
N ARG A 136 0.13 23.57 -3.85
CA ARG A 136 1.55 23.93 -3.91
C ARG A 136 2.21 23.28 -5.12
N THR A 137 1.91 22.03 -5.42
CA THR A 137 2.45 21.29 -6.57
C THR A 137 2.09 21.95 -7.91
N GLU A 138 0.85 22.40 -8.09
CA GLU A 138 0.39 23.13 -9.29
C GLU A 138 1.08 24.48 -9.46
N ALA A 139 1.28 25.20 -8.35
CA ALA A 139 2.04 26.46 -8.34
C ALA A 139 3.54 26.25 -8.67
N LEU A 140 4.06 25.04 -8.48
CA LEU A 140 5.45 24.68 -8.76
C LEU A 140 5.67 24.32 -10.23
N ILE A 141 4.71 23.65 -10.87
CA ILE A 141 4.79 23.19 -12.27
C ILE A 141 4.66 24.36 -13.26
N SER A 142 3.93 25.42 -12.89
CA SER A 142 3.57 26.52 -13.79
C SER A 142 4.65 27.59 -14.04
N ASP A 143 5.82 27.53 -13.38
CA ASP A 143 6.89 28.52 -13.55
C ASP A 143 8.30 27.87 -13.57
N PRO A 144 9.02 27.87 -14.71
CA PRO A 144 10.35 27.27 -14.85
C PRO A 144 11.43 27.87 -13.92
N GLY A 145 11.23 29.08 -13.37
CA GLY A 145 12.13 29.71 -12.41
C GLY A 145 12.05 29.14 -10.98
N ASN A 146 11.11 28.22 -10.71
CA ASN A 146 10.86 27.74 -9.35
C ASN A 146 11.88 26.71 -8.84
N LEU A 147 12.55 25.91 -9.68
CA LEU A 147 13.42 24.83 -9.21
C LEU A 147 14.54 25.29 -8.27
N ASP A 148 15.26 26.36 -8.63
CA ASP A 148 16.31 26.94 -7.78
C ASP A 148 15.75 27.65 -6.53
N ARG A 149 14.53 28.20 -6.61
CA ARG A 149 13.82 28.73 -5.44
C ARG A 149 13.38 27.62 -4.50
N ILE A 150 12.95 26.48 -5.01
CA ILE A 150 12.51 25.31 -4.24
C ILE A 150 13.67 24.74 -3.45
N SER A 151 14.84 24.56 -4.05
CA SER A 151 16.01 24.06 -3.30
C SER A 151 16.35 24.98 -2.13
N LYS A 152 16.24 26.30 -2.31
CA LYS A 152 16.47 27.28 -1.23
C LYS A 152 15.35 27.30 -0.19
N LEU A 153 14.09 27.23 -0.62
CA LEU A 153 12.92 27.19 0.26
C LEU A 153 12.87 25.91 1.08
N ALA A 154 13.12 24.75 0.46
CA ALA A 154 13.15 23.46 1.16
C ALA A 154 14.25 23.43 2.23
N VAL A 155 15.45 23.97 1.95
CA VAL A 155 16.50 24.10 2.95
C VAL A 155 16.07 25.03 4.09
N HIS A 156 15.42 26.15 3.77
CA HIS A 156 14.90 27.07 4.77
C HIS A 156 13.83 26.42 5.65
N ASP A 157 12.84 25.78 5.05
CA ASP A 157 11.73 25.07 5.71
C ASP A 157 12.24 23.97 6.66
N VAL A 158 13.21 23.18 6.20
CA VAL A 158 13.87 22.15 7.02
C VAL A 158 14.61 22.80 8.19
N SER A 159 15.36 23.88 7.95
CA SER A 159 16.13 24.56 9.00
C SER A 159 15.22 25.18 10.06
N GLU A 160 14.10 25.80 9.65
CA GLU A 160 13.12 26.39 10.55
C GLU A 160 12.37 25.29 11.33
N GLY A 161 11.94 24.23 10.65
CA GLY A 161 11.34 23.05 11.26
C GLY A 161 12.25 22.41 12.31
N ALA A 162 13.53 22.25 11.99
CA ALA A 162 14.54 21.70 12.90
C ALA A 162 14.79 22.62 14.11
N ALA A 163 14.89 23.94 13.90
CA ALA A 163 15.04 24.90 15.00
C ALA A 163 13.84 24.87 15.95
N ARG A 164 12.61 24.84 15.41
CA ARG A 164 11.38 24.69 16.20
C ARG A 164 11.35 23.37 16.98
N LEU A 165 11.74 22.27 16.35
CA LEU A 165 11.85 20.96 17.00
C LEU A 165 12.83 21.00 18.18
N VAL A 166 14.03 21.57 17.99
CA VAL A 166 15.04 21.70 19.05
C VAL A 166 14.50 22.54 20.22
N LEU A 167 13.97 23.72 19.94
CA LEU A 167 13.43 24.62 20.97
C LEU A 167 12.28 23.98 21.74
N ARG A 168 11.34 23.35 21.03
CA ARG A 168 10.21 22.63 21.64
C ARG A 168 10.67 21.47 22.49
N THR A 169 11.67 20.70 22.04
CA THR A 169 12.20 19.55 22.77
C THR A 169 12.94 19.99 24.04
N VAL A 170 13.80 21.00 23.95
CA VAL A 170 14.51 21.56 25.11
C VAL A 170 13.51 22.14 26.13
N GLY A 171 12.52 22.89 25.66
CA GLY A 171 11.47 23.45 26.51
C GLY A 171 10.64 22.38 27.21
N ALA A 172 10.22 21.35 26.47
CA ALA A 172 9.47 20.22 27.03
C ALA A 172 10.31 19.40 28.02
N ALA A 173 11.56 19.09 27.70
CA ALA A 173 12.49 18.40 28.60
C ALA A 173 12.72 19.17 29.90
N LEU A 174 12.92 20.48 29.81
CA LEU A 174 13.07 21.34 30.98
C LEU A 174 11.79 21.35 31.84
N LEU A 175 10.62 21.60 31.22
CA LEU A 175 9.34 21.65 31.92
C LEU A 175 9.02 20.32 32.61
N SER A 176 9.14 19.20 31.89
CA SER A 176 8.90 17.85 32.42
C SER A 176 9.85 17.50 33.57
N SER A 177 11.15 17.82 33.45
CA SER A 177 12.13 17.62 34.54
C SER A 177 11.86 18.48 35.77
N LEU A 178 11.39 19.72 35.60
CA LEU A 178 11.03 20.61 36.71
C LEU A 178 9.78 20.13 37.43
N LEU A 179 8.71 19.80 36.69
CA LEU A 179 7.45 19.30 37.24
C LEU A 179 7.64 17.98 37.99
N LEU A 180 8.38 17.03 37.38
CA LEU A 180 8.65 15.73 38.01
C LEU A 180 9.50 15.89 39.28
N ALA A 181 10.54 16.75 39.24
CA ALA A 181 11.34 17.04 40.42
C ALA A 181 10.55 17.76 41.53
N ALA A 182 9.63 18.66 41.17
CA ALA A 182 8.77 19.36 42.12
C ALA A 182 7.83 18.38 42.84
N LEU A 183 7.24 17.44 42.08
CA LEU A 183 6.36 16.40 42.60
C LEU A 183 7.09 15.44 43.55
N VAL A 184 8.28 14.97 43.14
CA VAL A 184 9.04 13.95 43.89
C VAL A 184 9.75 14.55 45.11
N PHE A 185 10.42 15.69 44.95
CA PHE A 185 11.30 16.22 45.99
C PHE A 185 10.70 17.34 46.83
N ARG A 186 9.69 18.06 46.31
CA ARG A 186 9.04 19.21 46.98
C ARG A 186 10.05 20.22 47.55
N ASN A 187 11.21 20.39 46.89
CA ASN A 187 12.32 21.22 47.35
C ASN A 187 12.90 22.06 46.22
N VAL A 188 12.83 23.39 46.35
CA VAL A 188 13.23 24.36 45.31
C VAL A 188 14.68 24.16 44.83
N ARG A 189 15.62 23.85 45.73
CA ARG A 189 17.03 23.63 45.34
C ARG A 189 17.18 22.40 44.46
N ARG A 190 16.44 21.32 44.74
CA ARG A 190 16.51 20.08 43.95
C ARG A 190 15.78 20.20 42.62
N VAL A 191 14.71 20.98 42.58
CA VAL A 191 14.02 21.36 41.34
C VAL A 191 14.97 22.16 40.45
N ALA A 192 15.67 23.17 41.00
CA ALA A 192 16.66 23.94 40.26
C ALA A 192 17.80 23.06 39.71
N TRP A 193 18.36 22.16 40.54
CA TRP A 193 19.36 21.20 40.08
C TRP A 193 18.85 20.28 38.97
N SER A 194 17.59 19.83 39.04
CA SER A 194 16.99 19.02 37.98
C SER A 194 16.85 19.79 36.67
N GLY A 195 16.51 21.09 36.75
CA GLY A 195 16.46 21.96 35.58
C GLY A 195 17.83 22.15 34.93
N VAL A 196 18.87 22.43 35.73
CA VAL A 196 20.26 22.54 35.24
C VAL A 196 20.72 21.24 34.59
N LEU A 197 20.45 20.11 35.25
CA LEU A 197 20.84 18.79 34.73
C LEU A 197 20.08 18.45 33.44
N SER A 198 18.80 18.80 33.34
CA SER A 198 18.00 18.64 32.12
C SER A 198 18.59 19.45 30.96
N LEU A 199 18.92 20.72 31.18
CA LEU A 199 19.60 21.56 30.18
C LEU A 199 20.97 21.01 29.79
N ALA A 200 21.75 20.53 30.75
CA ALA A 200 23.06 19.93 30.48
C ALA A 200 22.93 18.65 29.65
N ILE A 201 21.95 17.78 29.95
CA ILE A 201 21.73 16.54 29.21
C ILE A 201 21.21 16.83 27.80
N THR A 202 20.13 17.59 27.67
CA THR A 202 19.50 17.84 26.35
C THR A 202 20.37 18.75 25.50
N GLY A 203 20.89 19.84 26.07
CA GLY A 203 21.80 20.75 25.38
C GLY A 203 23.14 20.10 25.04
N GLY A 204 23.70 19.29 25.93
CA GLY A 204 24.91 18.51 25.66
C GLY A 204 24.68 17.48 24.56
N SER A 205 23.55 16.78 24.56
CA SER A 205 23.19 15.79 23.53
C SER A 205 23.06 16.42 22.14
N LEU A 206 22.35 17.53 22.03
CA LEU A 206 22.17 18.27 20.78
C LEU A 206 23.46 18.97 20.35
N GLY A 207 24.24 19.47 21.30
CA GLY A 207 25.56 20.06 21.04
C GLY A 207 26.55 19.03 20.50
N LEU A 208 26.57 17.82 21.07
CA LEU A 208 27.35 16.68 20.57
C LEU A 208 26.95 16.35 19.12
N ALA A 209 25.64 16.21 18.86
CA ALA A 209 25.14 15.99 17.51
C ALA A 209 25.57 17.09 16.53
N GLY A 210 25.53 18.36 16.95
CA GLY A 210 25.98 19.50 16.13
C GLY A 210 27.50 19.52 15.88
N LEU A 211 28.31 19.10 16.86
CA LEU A 211 29.77 19.07 16.75
C LEU A 211 30.29 17.89 15.90
N THR A 212 29.54 16.79 15.84
CA THR A 212 29.88 15.59 15.07
C THR A 212 29.20 15.56 13.69
N MET A 213 28.65 16.69 13.23
CA MET A 213 28.00 16.76 11.92
C MET A 213 28.99 16.48 10.79
N HIS A 214 28.61 15.57 9.89
CA HIS A 214 29.33 15.19 8.68
C HIS A 214 28.51 15.59 7.44
N PRO A 215 28.67 16.81 6.89
CA PRO A 215 27.85 17.28 5.77
C PRO A 215 27.96 16.42 4.51
N ARG A 216 29.15 15.85 4.26
CA ARG A 216 29.40 14.97 3.11
C ARG A 216 28.59 13.67 3.15
N ALA A 217 28.17 13.22 4.35
CA ALA A 217 27.32 12.04 4.48
C ALA A 217 25.93 12.24 3.84
N LEU A 218 25.52 13.49 3.54
CA LEU A 218 24.29 13.79 2.81
C LEU A 218 24.38 13.41 1.32
N GLU A 219 25.59 13.27 0.77
CA GLU A 219 25.82 12.89 -0.63
C GLU A 219 25.78 11.37 -0.83
N GLU A 220 25.97 10.59 0.23
CA GLU A 220 26.05 9.11 0.18
C GLU A 220 25.02 8.43 1.10
N PRO A 221 23.69 8.59 0.87
CA PRO A 221 22.67 7.91 1.66
C PRO A 221 22.70 6.39 1.46
N ARG A 222 22.37 5.66 2.52
CA ARG A 222 21.97 4.26 2.42
C ARG A 222 20.48 4.19 2.09
N TYR A 223 20.16 3.53 0.99
CA TYR A 223 18.79 3.35 0.51
C TYR A 223 18.18 2.08 1.12
N GLU A 224 16.93 2.17 1.56
CA GLU A 224 16.12 1.03 2.00
C GLU A 224 14.80 0.98 1.24
N GLY A 225 14.19 -0.21 1.16
CA GLY A 225 12.90 -0.41 0.48
C GLY A 225 13.02 -0.39 -1.04
N LEU A 226 12.02 0.18 -1.72
CA LEU A 226 11.97 0.33 -3.18
C LEU A 226 13.00 1.34 -3.69
N LEU A 227 13.44 2.27 -2.82
CA LEU A 227 14.47 3.26 -3.14
C LEU A 227 15.86 2.66 -3.40
N VAL A 228 16.10 1.38 -3.08
CA VAL A 228 17.37 0.68 -3.39
C VAL A 228 17.67 0.70 -4.89
N ASN A 229 16.65 0.79 -5.74
CA ASN A 229 16.80 0.85 -7.19
C ASN A 229 16.87 2.29 -7.74
N ALA A 230 16.66 3.32 -6.93
CA ALA A 230 16.61 4.72 -7.38
C ALA A 230 17.91 5.19 -8.08
N PRO A 231 19.13 4.81 -7.62
CA PRO A 231 20.36 5.17 -8.32
C PRO A 231 20.50 4.57 -9.73
N ALA A 232 19.73 3.53 -10.07
CA ALA A 232 19.76 2.93 -11.41
C ALA A 232 18.91 3.69 -12.44
N VAL A 233 17.96 4.51 -11.98
CA VAL A 233 17.04 5.30 -12.83
C VAL A 233 17.65 6.68 -13.12
N ILE A 234 18.40 7.23 -12.18
CA ILE A 234 19.12 8.51 -12.30
C ILE A 234 20.58 8.18 -12.68
N GLY A 235 20.81 7.89 -13.95
CA GLY A 235 22.08 7.35 -14.44
C GLY A 235 23.27 8.31 -14.30
N ASP A 236 24.39 7.77 -13.81
CA ASP A 236 25.72 8.29 -14.12
C ASP A 236 26.29 7.44 -15.26
N ALA A 237 26.62 8.07 -16.39
CA ALA A 237 27.08 7.43 -17.64
C ALA A 237 28.45 6.70 -17.52
N ARG A 238 29.01 6.60 -16.30
CA ARG A 238 30.29 5.93 -16.00
C ARG A 238 30.16 4.44 -15.65
N SER A 239 28.99 3.91 -15.29
CA SER A 239 28.90 2.59 -14.63
C SER A 239 28.51 1.40 -15.52
N ILE A 240 28.48 1.58 -16.85
CA ILE A 240 28.11 0.51 -17.80
C ILE A 240 29.12 -0.67 -17.77
N ALA A 241 30.37 -0.43 -17.37
CA ALA A 241 31.42 -1.46 -17.37
C ALA A 241 31.49 -2.34 -16.09
N THR A 242 30.81 -1.98 -14.98
CA THR A 242 31.05 -2.62 -13.67
C THR A 242 29.97 -3.65 -13.27
N ASN A 243 28.91 -3.81 -14.06
CA ASN A 243 27.70 -4.54 -13.64
C ASN A 243 27.52 -5.93 -14.27
N TYR A 244 28.60 -6.64 -14.59
CA TYR A 244 28.52 -8.01 -15.13
C TYR A 244 27.80 -8.99 -14.17
N GLY A 245 27.91 -8.77 -12.86
CA GLY A 245 27.18 -9.56 -11.84
C GLY A 245 25.66 -9.30 -11.82
N LYS A 246 25.21 -8.07 -12.12
CA LYS A 246 23.77 -7.76 -12.25
C LYS A 246 23.20 -8.36 -13.54
N TYR A 247 23.98 -8.37 -14.61
CA TYR A 247 23.61 -9.02 -15.87
C TYR A 247 23.45 -10.54 -15.70
N ALA A 248 24.33 -11.20 -14.96
CA ALA A 248 24.22 -12.63 -14.65
C ALA A 248 22.97 -12.97 -13.80
N GLN A 249 22.63 -12.13 -12.81
CA GLN A 249 21.39 -12.30 -12.03
C GLN A 249 20.13 -11.96 -12.82
N GLN A 250 20.20 -11.01 -13.75
CA GLN A 250 19.10 -10.73 -14.69
C GLN A 250 18.91 -11.89 -15.66
N LEU A 251 19.99 -12.49 -16.18
CA LEU A 251 19.92 -13.68 -17.03
C LEU A 251 19.35 -14.89 -16.28
N GLN A 252 19.76 -15.13 -15.03
CA GLN A 252 19.21 -16.21 -14.21
C GLN A 252 17.72 -16.01 -13.90
N ARG A 253 17.28 -14.76 -13.69
CA ARG A 253 15.86 -14.43 -13.51
C ARG A 253 15.07 -14.58 -14.80
N LEU A 254 15.61 -14.15 -15.94
CA LEU A 254 15.01 -14.37 -17.26
C LEU A 254 14.86 -15.85 -17.57
N VAL A 255 15.92 -16.65 -17.41
CA VAL A 255 15.89 -18.10 -17.68
C VAL A 255 14.97 -18.83 -16.69
N GLY A 256 15.01 -18.48 -15.40
CA GLY A 256 14.12 -19.05 -14.38
C GLY A 256 12.65 -18.72 -14.59
N ASN A 257 12.35 -17.48 -14.98
CA ASN A 257 10.99 -17.05 -15.29
C ASN A 257 10.48 -17.71 -16.58
N VAL A 258 11.31 -17.82 -17.63
CA VAL A 258 10.95 -18.51 -18.89
C VAL A 258 10.70 -20.00 -18.64
N SER A 259 11.54 -20.68 -17.84
CA SER A 259 11.30 -22.09 -17.48
C SER A 259 10.02 -22.27 -16.68
N LYS A 260 9.72 -21.35 -15.75
CA LYS A 260 8.49 -21.41 -14.94
C LYS A 260 7.25 -21.17 -15.81
N LEU A 261 7.31 -20.22 -16.74
CA LEU A 261 6.24 -19.93 -17.71
C LEU A 261 5.98 -21.12 -18.63
N TYR A 262 7.04 -21.78 -19.13
CA TYR A 262 6.93 -22.99 -19.96
C TYR A 262 6.31 -24.17 -19.20
N THR A 263 6.70 -24.38 -17.92
CA THR A 263 6.09 -25.43 -17.09
C THR A 263 4.63 -25.14 -16.76
N THR A 264 4.26 -23.88 -16.56
CA THR A 264 2.87 -23.49 -16.31
C THR A 264 2.02 -23.66 -17.57
N LEU A 265 2.50 -23.20 -18.74
CA LEU A 265 1.82 -23.41 -20.02
C LEU A 265 1.59 -24.89 -20.34
N SER A 266 2.53 -25.76 -19.96
CA SER A 266 2.42 -27.21 -20.15
C SER A 266 1.39 -27.89 -19.22
N ALA A 267 0.95 -27.22 -18.15
CA ALA A 267 0.00 -27.73 -17.17
C ALA A 267 -1.44 -27.22 -17.37
N LEU A 268 -1.65 -26.28 -18.31
CA LEU A 268 -2.98 -25.77 -18.63
C LEU A 268 -3.81 -26.80 -19.41
N PRO A 269 -5.15 -26.73 -19.33
CA PRO A 269 -6.02 -27.45 -20.26
C PRO A 269 -5.58 -27.23 -21.71
N VAL A 270 -5.51 -28.31 -22.49
CA VAL A 270 -5.09 -28.27 -23.89
C VAL A 270 -6.15 -27.50 -24.71
N TYR A 271 -5.94 -26.20 -24.85
CA TYR A 271 -6.54 -25.38 -25.89
C TYR A 271 -5.43 -25.11 -26.91
N GLU A 272 -5.51 -25.74 -28.06
CA GLU A 272 -4.70 -25.40 -29.23
C GLU A 272 -5.47 -24.34 -30.03
N PRO A 273 -5.04 -23.07 -30.02
CA PRO A 273 -5.71 -22.03 -30.80
C PRO A 273 -5.76 -22.44 -32.26
N SER A 274 -6.92 -22.27 -32.90
CA SER A 274 -7.04 -22.54 -34.33
C SER A 274 -6.17 -21.57 -35.14
N PRO A 275 -5.68 -21.96 -36.33
CA PRO A 275 -5.03 -21.00 -37.23
C PRO A 275 -5.95 -19.80 -37.48
N GLY A 276 -5.44 -18.59 -37.24
CA GLY A 276 -6.22 -17.34 -37.38
C GLY A 276 -6.95 -16.89 -36.12
N THR A 277 -6.69 -17.48 -34.94
CA THR A 277 -7.12 -16.91 -33.66
C THR A 277 -6.53 -15.51 -33.46
N THR A 278 -7.36 -14.54 -33.12
CA THR A 278 -6.92 -13.20 -32.70
C THR A 278 -6.73 -13.18 -31.19
N ARG A 279 -5.56 -12.73 -30.73
CA ARG A 279 -5.19 -12.64 -29.31
C ARG A 279 -5.20 -11.19 -28.84
N VAL A 280 -6.04 -10.91 -27.85
CA VAL A 280 -6.21 -9.57 -27.30
C VAL A 280 -5.68 -9.56 -25.88
N LEU A 281 -4.82 -8.60 -25.53
CA LEU A 281 -4.42 -8.37 -24.15
C LEU A 281 -5.29 -7.27 -23.56
N HIS A 282 -6.12 -7.60 -22.56
CA HIS A 282 -6.90 -6.64 -21.76
C HIS A 282 -6.09 -6.23 -20.53
N ILE A 283 -5.86 -4.92 -20.41
CA ILE A 283 -5.20 -4.27 -19.27
C ILE A 283 -6.06 -3.10 -18.78
N SER A 284 -5.84 -2.72 -17.53
CA SER A 284 -6.53 -1.58 -16.92
C SER A 284 -5.78 -1.10 -15.67
N ASP A 285 -6.03 0.12 -15.25
CA ASP A 285 -5.64 0.66 -13.93
C ASP A 285 -4.13 0.51 -13.69
N LEU A 286 -3.31 1.07 -14.60
CA LEU A 286 -1.85 1.01 -14.57
C LEU A 286 -1.26 1.95 -13.50
N HIS A 287 -1.92 3.07 -13.20
CA HIS A 287 -1.57 3.98 -12.10
C HIS A 287 -0.07 4.30 -12.00
N LEU A 288 0.54 4.63 -13.14
CA LEU A 288 1.95 4.98 -13.26
C LEU A 288 2.93 3.93 -12.71
N ASN A 289 2.53 2.66 -12.62
CA ASN A 289 3.44 1.63 -12.13
C ASN A 289 4.63 1.49 -13.11
N PRO A 290 5.88 1.76 -12.69
CA PRO A 290 7.04 1.76 -13.59
C PRO A 290 7.39 0.37 -14.15
N SER A 291 6.85 -0.70 -13.57
CA SER A 291 7.06 -2.07 -14.03
C SER A 291 5.96 -2.57 -14.98
N ALA A 292 4.81 -1.88 -15.07
CA ALA A 292 3.64 -2.36 -15.82
C ALA A 292 3.99 -2.60 -17.30
N PHE A 293 4.57 -1.61 -17.99
CA PHE A 293 4.91 -1.73 -19.41
C PHE A 293 5.95 -2.82 -19.71
N GLN A 294 6.88 -3.11 -18.78
CA GLN A 294 7.84 -4.21 -18.96
C GLN A 294 7.15 -5.58 -18.90
N VAL A 295 6.19 -5.73 -17.97
CA VAL A 295 5.38 -6.96 -17.88
C VAL A 295 4.45 -7.08 -19.08
N ILE A 296 3.78 -5.99 -19.48
CA ILE A 296 2.93 -5.95 -20.68
C ILE A 296 3.74 -6.34 -21.91
N GLN A 297 4.93 -5.76 -22.11
CA GLN A 297 5.79 -6.11 -23.24
C GLN A 297 6.15 -7.61 -23.23
N THR A 298 6.48 -8.16 -22.05
CA THR A 298 6.76 -9.59 -21.92
C THR A 298 5.55 -10.43 -22.33
N VAL A 299 4.34 -10.08 -21.89
CA VAL A 299 3.12 -10.81 -22.27
C VAL A 299 2.81 -10.65 -23.75
N VAL A 300 2.94 -9.44 -24.31
CA VAL A 300 2.76 -9.17 -25.73
C VAL A 300 3.65 -10.04 -26.60
N GLU A 301 4.93 -10.16 -26.23
CA GLU A 301 5.91 -10.97 -26.96
C GLU A 301 5.69 -12.48 -26.76
N GLN A 302 5.46 -12.93 -25.52
CA GLN A 302 5.36 -14.37 -25.20
C GLN A 302 4.05 -15.01 -25.66
N PHE A 303 2.95 -14.27 -25.64
CA PHE A 303 1.63 -14.76 -26.07
C PHE A 303 1.31 -14.40 -27.52
N ASP A 304 2.21 -13.71 -28.22
CA ASP A 304 2.00 -13.23 -29.59
C ASP A 304 0.67 -12.48 -29.73
N ILE A 305 0.53 -11.43 -28.91
CA ILE A 305 -0.66 -10.60 -28.84
C ILE A 305 -0.81 -9.78 -30.13
N ASP A 306 -2.04 -9.71 -30.66
CA ASP A 306 -2.37 -8.98 -31.88
C ASP A 306 -2.79 -7.53 -31.62
N VAL A 307 -3.45 -7.27 -30.50
CA VAL A 307 -3.88 -5.93 -30.05
C VAL A 307 -3.94 -5.86 -28.53
N VAL A 308 -3.53 -4.73 -27.98
CA VAL A 308 -3.69 -4.40 -26.56
C VAL A 308 -4.93 -3.52 -26.41
N ILE A 309 -5.80 -3.82 -25.46
CA ILE A 309 -6.95 -3.01 -25.07
C ILE A 309 -6.73 -2.54 -23.64
N ASP A 310 -6.66 -1.23 -23.47
CA ASP A 310 -6.50 -0.54 -22.20
C ASP A 310 -7.81 0.16 -21.82
N THR A 311 -8.43 -0.32 -20.73
CA THR A 311 -9.70 0.24 -20.22
C THR A 311 -9.53 1.41 -19.26
N GLY A 312 -8.36 2.05 -19.24
CA GLY A 312 -8.17 3.38 -18.62
C GLY A 312 -7.46 3.34 -17.26
N ASP A 313 -7.34 4.51 -16.66
CA ASP A 313 -6.55 4.78 -15.44
C ASP A 313 -5.06 4.45 -15.65
N ILE A 314 -4.52 4.97 -16.75
CA ILE A 314 -3.09 4.86 -17.05
C ILE A 314 -2.24 5.82 -16.19
N THR A 315 -2.82 6.96 -15.82
CA THR A 315 -2.24 7.98 -14.94
C THR A 315 -2.89 7.98 -13.55
N ASP A 316 -2.23 8.57 -12.55
CA ASP A 316 -2.82 8.77 -11.22
C ASP A 316 -3.53 10.13 -11.11
N TRP A 317 -2.95 11.17 -11.71
CA TRP A 317 -3.43 12.54 -11.56
C TRP A 317 -3.88 13.19 -12.88
N GLY A 318 -3.67 12.52 -14.01
CA GLY A 318 -3.98 13.05 -15.35
C GLY A 318 -3.21 14.31 -15.70
N SER A 319 -2.04 14.53 -15.11
CA SER A 319 -1.26 15.77 -15.23
C SER A 319 -0.22 15.72 -16.35
N GLU A 320 0.17 16.87 -16.90
CA GLU A 320 1.17 16.96 -17.98
C GLU A 320 2.51 16.24 -17.66
N PRO A 321 3.09 16.32 -16.45
CA PRO A 321 4.33 15.61 -16.14
C PRO A 321 4.22 14.08 -16.26
N GLU A 322 3.02 13.53 -16.09
CA GLU A 322 2.74 12.08 -16.15
C GLU A 322 2.63 11.57 -17.59
N ALA A 323 2.39 12.47 -18.55
CA ALA A 323 2.30 12.14 -19.98
C ALA A 323 3.57 11.46 -20.52
N SER A 324 4.73 11.65 -19.89
CA SER A 324 5.93 10.92 -20.31
C SER A 324 5.82 9.40 -20.14
N PHE A 325 4.95 8.91 -19.24
CA PHE A 325 4.70 7.49 -19.01
C PHE A 325 4.07 6.80 -20.22
N VAL A 326 3.13 7.48 -20.90
CA VAL A 326 2.42 6.92 -22.08
C VAL A 326 3.32 6.75 -23.32
N ASN A 327 4.53 7.35 -23.33
CA ASN A 327 5.51 7.12 -24.41
C ASN A 327 5.96 5.65 -24.52
N SER A 328 5.77 4.85 -23.47
CA SER A 328 6.06 3.41 -23.47
C SER A 328 5.14 2.63 -24.43
N ILE A 329 3.94 3.14 -24.73
CA ILE A 329 2.98 2.52 -25.66
C ILE A 329 3.61 2.34 -27.05
N GLY A 330 4.35 3.36 -27.53
CA GLY A 330 5.06 3.33 -28.80
C GLY A 330 6.08 2.20 -28.94
N GLN A 331 6.54 1.64 -27.83
CA GLN A 331 7.54 0.57 -27.80
C GLN A 331 6.93 -0.83 -27.99
N LEU A 332 5.62 -1.00 -27.75
CA LEU A 332 4.94 -2.29 -27.87
C LEU A 332 4.84 -2.77 -29.33
N LYS A 333 4.85 -1.86 -30.30
CA LYS A 333 4.74 -2.14 -31.75
C LYS A 333 3.50 -2.95 -32.18
N LYS A 334 2.53 -3.13 -31.29
CA LYS A 334 1.20 -3.68 -31.57
C LYS A 334 0.15 -2.58 -31.45
N PRO A 335 -0.97 -2.65 -32.19
CA PRO A 335 -2.08 -1.74 -31.98
C PRO A 335 -2.50 -1.66 -30.51
N TYR A 336 -2.78 -0.44 -30.03
CA TYR A 336 -3.10 -0.14 -28.64
C TYR A 336 -4.41 0.66 -28.59
N VAL A 337 -5.52 -0.02 -28.29
CA VAL A 337 -6.83 0.63 -28.14
C VAL A 337 -6.98 1.12 -26.71
N TYR A 338 -7.38 2.37 -26.54
CA TYR A 338 -7.45 3.00 -25.22
C TYR A 338 -8.76 3.78 -25.06
N ILE A 339 -9.37 3.66 -23.89
CA ILE A 339 -10.40 4.59 -23.39
C ILE A 339 -9.90 5.28 -22.12
N ARG A 340 -10.35 6.51 -21.87
CA ARG A 340 -9.99 7.20 -20.62
C ARG A 340 -10.67 6.54 -19.42
N GLY A 341 -9.92 6.40 -18.32
CA GLY A 341 -10.51 6.19 -17.00
C GLY A 341 -10.81 7.50 -16.28
N ASN A 342 -11.31 7.44 -15.05
CA ASN A 342 -11.64 8.65 -14.28
C ASN A 342 -10.40 9.37 -13.71
N HIS A 343 -9.21 8.76 -13.76
CA HIS A 343 -7.94 9.40 -13.43
C HIS A 343 -7.24 10.02 -14.65
N ASP A 344 -7.73 9.72 -15.86
CA ASP A 344 -7.13 10.20 -17.10
C ASP A 344 -7.81 11.47 -17.63
N SER A 345 -7.02 12.53 -17.79
CA SER A 345 -7.50 13.80 -18.33
C SER A 345 -7.64 13.74 -19.85
N SER A 346 -8.24 14.80 -20.44
CA SER A 346 -8.21 15.00 -21.89
C SER A 346 -6.79 15.09 -22.44
N ASP A 347 -5.86 15.62 -21.65
CA ASP A 347 -4.47 15.76 -22.03
C ASP A 347 -3.77 14.40 -22.03
N THR A 348 -4.06 13.53 -21.05
CA THR A 348 -3.62 12.13 -21.07
C THR A 348 -4.04 11.43 -22.36
N ALA A 349 -5.32 11.55 -22.76
CA ALA A 349 -5.79 10.99 -24.02
C ALA A 349 -5.11 11.58 -25.25
N ALA A 350 -4.86 12.90 -25.27
CA ALA A 350 -4.15 13.54 -26.37
C ALA A 350 -2.71 13.02 -26.51
N GLU A 351 -2.04 12.73 -25.39
CA GLU A 351 -0.68 12.19 -25.36
C GLU A 351 -0.63 10.71 -25.74
N VAL A 352 -1.64 9.92 -25.35
CA VAL A 352 -1.84 8.56 -25.88
C VAL A 352 -2.07 8.61 -27.39
N ALA A 353 -2.91 9.52 -27.88
CA ALA A 353 -3.20 9.65 -29.32
C ALA A 353 -1.99 10.05 -30.18
N LYS A 354 -0.95 10.65 -29.58
CA LYS A 354 0.33 10.93 -30.26
C LYS A 354 1.19 9.70 -30.48
N GLN A 355 0.90 8.59 -29.79
CA GLN A 355 1.67 7.36 -29.93
C GLN A 355 1.34 6.69 -31.28
N PRO A 356 2.36 6.21 -32.03
CA PRO A 356 2.20 5.81 -33.43
C PRO A 356 1.29 4.60 -33.65
N ASN A 357 1.03 3.82 -32.61
CA ASN A 357 0.24 2.59 -32.61
C ASN A 357 -1.04 2.71 -31.76
N ALA A 358 -1.35 3.87 -31.20
CA ALA A 358 -2.50 4.06 -30.33
C ALA A 358 -3.77 4.47 -31.07
N ILE A 359 -4.92 3.99 -30.59
CA ILE A 359 -6.26 4.30 -31.06
C ILE A 359 -7.09 4.67 -29.83
N VAL A 360 -7.32 5.97 -29.64
CA VAL A 360 -8.14 6.47 -28.52
C VAL A 360 -9.60 6.47 -28.95
N LEU A 361 -10.45 5.82 -28.15
CA LEU A 361 -11.89 5.78 -28.36
C LEU A 361 -12.60 6.70 -27.36
N ASP A 362 -13.41 7.61 -27.89
CA ASP A 362 -14.35 8.41 -27.11
C ASP A 362 -15.69 8.46 -27.83
N GLN A 363 -16.66 7.69 -27.35
CA GLN A 363 -17.98 7.49 -27.99
C GLN A 363 -17.87 7.18 -29.49
N SER A 364 -16.97 6.25 -29.83
CA SER A 364 -16.60 5.96 -31.22
C SER A 364 -16.31 4.48 -31.44
N ILE A 365 -16.25 4.08 -32.73
CA ILE A 365 -16.05 2.71 -33.17
C ILE A 365 -14.81 2.64 -34.05
N THR A 366 -13.98 1.62 -33.85
CA THR A 366 -12.81 1.31 -34.69
C THR A 366 -12.81 -0.17 -35.10
N ARG A 367 -12.00 -0.50 -36.11
CA ARG A 367 -11.72 -1.88 -36.48
C ARG A 367 -10.21 -2.13 -36.45
N VAL A 368 -9.79 -3.12 -35.68
CA VAL A 368 -8.36 -3.44 -35.46
C VAL A 368 -8.20 -4.93 -35.18
N ALA A 369 -7.12 -5.53 -35.72
CA ALA A 369 -6.85 -6.97 -35.59
C ALA A 369 -8.06 -7.86 -35.96
N GLY A 370 -8.86 -7.44 -36.94
CA GLY A 370 -10.07 -8.15 -37.35
C GLY A 370 -11.32 -7.84 -36.52
N LEU A 371 -11.18 -7.32 -35.29
CA LEU A 371 -12.28 -7.02 -34.35
C LEU A 371 -12.84 -5.62 -34.55
N THR A 372 -14.16 -5.46 -34.40
CA THR A 372 -14.85 -4.17 -34.33
C THR A 372 -15.08 -3.80 -32.87
N ILE A 373 -14.52 -2.67 -32.46
CA ILE A 373 -14.48 -2.25 -31.05
C ILE A 373 -15.13 -0.89 -30.93
N ALA A 374 -16.11 -0.76 -30.03
CA ALA A 374 -16.69 0.51 -29.63
C ALA A 374 -16.18 0.90 -28.25
N GLY A 375 -15.96 2.17 -27.97
CA GLY A 375 -15.45 2.59 -26.67
C GLY A 375 -15.92 3.97 -26.25
N ALA A 376 -16.11 4.15 -24.94
CA ALA A 376 -16.37 5.42 -24.31
C ALA A 376 -15.48 5.58 -23.07
N GLY A 377 -14.81 6.73 -22.96
CA GLY A 377 -14.07 7.09 -21.75
C GLY A 377 -15.02 7.40 -20.59
N ASP A 378 -14.50 7.31 -19.37
CA ASP A 378 -15.23 7.71 -18.18
C ASP A 378 -15.63 9.20 -18.28
N PRO A 379 -16.89 9.55 -17.98
CA PRO A 379 -17.34 10.94 -18.01
C PRO A 379 -16.77 11.78 -16.87
N ARG A 380 -16.16 11.15 -15.86
CA ARG A 380 -15.59 11.79 -14.67
C ARG A 380 -14.11 12.08 -14.86
N PHE A 381 -13.64 13.04 -14.08
CA PHE A 381 -12.22 13.25 -13.82
C PHE A 381 -12.05 13.49 -12.32
N THR A 382 -11.68 12.44 -11.58
CA THR A 382 -11.60 12.43 -10.11
C THR A 382 -10.29 11.82 -9.63
N PRO A 383 -9.13 12.44 -9.95
CA PRO A 383 -7.82 11.92 -9.56
C PRO A 383 -7.60 11.89 -8.04
N ASP A 384 -8.24 12.78 -7.29
CA ASP A 384 -8.12 12.86 -5.83
C ASP A 384 -9.42 12.40 -5.14
N LYS A 385 -9.38 11.32 -4.36
CA LYS A 385 -10.54 10.83 -3.60
C LYS A 385 -10.87 11.69 -2.37
N GLU A 386 -9.94 12.50 -1.86
CA GLU A 386 -10.08 13.34 -0.66
C GLU A 386 -10.55 14.77 -0.97
N THR A 387 -10.22 15.31 -2.16
CA THR A 387 -10.67 16.65 -2.60
C THR A 387 -11.77 16.63 -3.65
N SER A 388 -12.05 15.48 -4.28
CA SER A 388 -13.25 15.32 -5.09
C SER A 388 -14.48 15.47 -4.19
N PRO A 389 -15.42 16.39 -4.50
CA PRO A 389 -16.51 16.75 -3.61
C PRO A 389 -17.38 15.53 -3.27
N ALA A 390 -17.16 14.90 -2.11
CA ALA A 390 -17.91 13.73 -1.62
C ALA A 390 -18.29 12.72 -2.74
N GLY A 391 -17.39 12.51 -3.70
CA GLY A 391 -17.76 12.10 -5.07
C GLY A 391 -17.04 10.86 -5.59
N SER A 392 -16.18 10.23 -4.78
CA SER A 392 -15.65 8.89 -5.05
C SER A 392 -16.63 7.77 -4.63
N GLY A 393 -17.71 8.12 -3.93
CA GLY A 393 -18.84 7.22 -3.68
C GLY A 393 -19.91 7.34 -4.77
N LEU A 394 -20.64 6.25 -5.05
CA LEU A 394 -21.85 6.27 -5.88
C LEU A 394 -22.92 7.19 -5.28
N THR A 395 -22.83 8.50 -5.54
CA THR A 395 -23.98 9.38 -5.43
C THR A 395 -24.93 9.08 -6.59
N ALA A 396 -26.23 9.35 -6.42
CA ALA A 396 -27.20 9.16 -7.50
C ALA A 396 -26.82 9.91 -8.78
N THR A 397 -26.21 11.10 -8.66
CA THR A 397 -25.75 11.90 -9.80
C THR A 397 -24.56 11.27 -10.52
N VAL A 398 -23.58 10.74 -9.77
CA VAL A 398 -22.42 10.04 -10.33
C VAL A 398 -22.88 8.77 -11.05
N ALA A 399 -23.76 7.99 -10.43
CA ALA A 399 -24.33 6.79 -11.04
C ALA A 399 -25.08 7.12 -12.34
N ASP A 400 -25.85 8.22 -12.38
CA ASP A 400 -26.57 8.65 -13.57
C ASP A 400 -25.62 9.01 -14.72
N GLN A 401 -24.54 9.75 -14.46
CA GLN A 401 -23.52 10.09 -15.47
C GLN A 401 -22.86 8.85 -16.08
N VAL A 402 -22.49 7.89 -15.23
CA VAL A 402 -21.82 6.65 -15.63
C VAL A 402 -22.79 5.76 -16.44
N ILE A 403 -24.05 5.64 -16.02
CA ILE A 403 -25.08 4.90 -16.78
C ILE A 403 -25.34 5.55 -18.14
N THR A 404 -25.49 6.88 -18.19
CA THR A 404 -25.70 7.63 -19.45
C THR A 404 -24.54 7.44 -20.43
N THR A 405 -23.32 7.21 -19.96
CA THR A 405 -22.18 6.90 -20.84
C THR A 405 -22.39 5.57 -21.57
N GLY A 406 -22.89 4.55 -20.86
CA GLY A 406 -23.29 3.26 -21.44
C GLY A 406 -24.47 3.40 -22.41
N GLU A 407 -25.50 4.18 -22.06
CA GLU A 407 -26.65 4.44 -22.93
C GLU A 407 -26.23 5.07 -24.27
N ARG A 408 -25.38 6.10 -24.22
CA ARG A 408 -24.85 6.77 -25.42
C ARG A 408 -23.99 5.85 -26.27
N LEU A 409 -23.18 5.00 -25.64
CA LEU A 409 -22.36 4.03 -26.37
C LEU A 409 -23.25 2.98 -27.04
N ALA A 410 -24.28 2.50 -26.34
CA ALA A 410 -25.27 1.58 -26.90
C ALA A 410 -26.02 2.20 -28.09
N ASP A 411 -26.38 3.49 -28.03
CA ASP A 411 -26.98 4.22 -29.15
C ASP A 411 -26.00 4.33 -30.33
N THR A 412 -24.74 4.63 -30.05
CA THR A 412 -23.68 4.70 -31.07
C THR A 412 -23.53 3.37 -31.81
N ILE A 413 -23.54 2.25 -31.06
CA ILE A 413 -23.48 0.90 -31.63
C ILE A 413 -24.72 0.60 -32.48
N ARG A 414 -25.92 0.90 -31.97
CA ARG A 414 -27.18 0.69 -32.71
C ARG A 414 -27.25 1.51 -34.01
N MET A 415 -26.77 2.75 -33.98
CA MET A 415 -26.73 3.61 -35.17
C MET A 415 -25.73 3.13 -36.24
N ALA A 416 -24.71 2.35 -35.84
CA ALA A 416 -23.75 1.76 -36.77
C ALA A 416 -24.27 0.49 -37.48
N ALA A 417 -25.49 0.02 -37.17
CA ALA A 417 -26.08 -1.13 -37.85
C ALA A 417 -26.12 -0.94 -39.39
N PRO A 418 -25.86 -1.99 -40.20
CA PRO A 418 -25.74 -3.40 -39.82
C PRO A 418 -24.32 -3.84 -39.40
N GLN A 419 -23.38 -2.92 -39.16
CA GLN A 419 -22.04 -3.29 -38.68
C GLN A 419 -22.15 -3.91 -37.28
N LYS A 420 -21.63 -5.13 -37.12
CA LYS A 420 -21.57 -5.80 -35.82
C LYS A 420 -20.37 -5.28 -35.04
N VAL A 421 -20.60 -4.97 -33.77
CA VAL A 421 -19.56 -4.61 -32.81
C VAL A 421 -19.28 -5.84 -31.95
N ASP A 422 -18.01 -6.22 -31.87
CA ASP A 422 -17.54 -7.43 -31.19
C ASP A 422 -17.25 -7.16 -29.70
N ILE A 423 -16.73 -5.96 -29.40
CA ILE A 423 -16.32 -5.57 -28.04
C ILE A 423 -16.76 -4.13 -27.77
N ALA A 424 -17.38 -3.87 -26.62
CA ALA A 424 -17.57 -2.52 -26.09
C ALA A 424 -16.63 -2.26 -24.91
N LEU A 425 -16.04 -1.06 -24.85
CA LEU A 425 -15.14 -0.63 -23.79
C LEU A 425 -15.80 0.47 -22.95
N VAL A 426 -15.84 0.28 -21.65
CA VAL A 426 -16.23 1.29 -20.65
C VAL A 426 -15.29 1.18 -19.47
N HIS A 427 -14.92 2.28 -18.82
CA HIS A 427 -13.99 2.19 -17.69
C HIS A 427 -14.70 1.63 -16.43
N ASP A 428 -15.79 2.27 -16.01
CA ASP A 428 -16.58 1.84 -14.86
C ASP A 428 -17.59 0.75 -15.26
N PRO A 429 -17.59 -0.42 -14.58
CA PRO A 429 -18.54 -1.50 -14.87
C PRO A 429 -20.01 -1.10 -14.69
N ALA A 430 -20.33 -0.04 -13.94
CA ALA A 430 -21.69 0.48 -13.85
C ALA A 430 -22.23 1.02 -15.20
N SER A 431 -21.35 1.37 -16.16
CA SER A 431 -21.76 1.72 -17.54
C SER A 431 -22.18 0.51 -18.38
N ALA A 432 -21.95 -0.73 -17.92
CA ALA A 432 -22.15 -1.91 -18.75
C ALA A 432 -23.62 -2.32 -18.95
N GLY A 433 -24.50 -2.01 -17.99
CA GLY A 433 -25.91 -2.44 -18.03
C GLY A 433 -26.64 -2.10 -19.33
N PRO A 434 -26.61 -0.84 -19.80
CA PRO A 434 -27.22 -0.43 -21.07
C PRO A 434 -26.66 -1.09 -22.34
N LEU A 435 -25.48 -1.73 -22.25
CA LEU A 435 -24.84 -2.43 -23.37
C LEU A 435 -25.33 -3.89 -23.50
N SER A 436 -26.11 -4.41 -22.54
CA SER A 436 -26.66 -5.76 -22.64
C SER A 436 -27.50 -5.94 -23.90
N GLY A 437 -27.28 -7.04 -24.61
CA GLY A 437 -27.93 -7.32 -25.90
C GLY A 437 -27.28 -6.63 -27.10
N THR A 438 -26.51 -5.56 -26.90
CA THR A 438 -25.93 -4.78 -28.01
C THR A 438 -24.63 -5.36 -28.56
N VAL A 439 -23.82 -5.99 -27.70
CA VAL A 439 -22.52 -6.60 -28.03
C VAL A 439 -22.35 -7.92 -27.29
N PRO A 440 -21.53 -8.86 -27.77
CA PRO A 440 -21.28 -10.12 -27.06
C PRO A 440 -20.34 -9.95 -25.85
N LEU A 441 -19.47 -8.93 -25.85
CA LEU A 441 -18.47 -8.70 -24.80
C LEU A 441 -18.34 -7.22 -24.44
N VAL A 442 -18.29 -6.91 -23.15
CA VAL A 442 -17.94 -5.62 -22.57
C VAL A 442 -16.67 -5.79 -21.74
N LEU A 443 -15.68 -4.91 -21.94
CA LEU A 443 -14.46 -4.85 -21.13
C LEU A 443 -14.48 -3.59 -20.25
N ALA A 444 -14.11 -3.75 -18.98
CA ALA A 444 -14.07 -2.68 -17.99
C ALA A 444 -12.92 -2.81 -16.98
N GLY A 445 -12.74 -1.79 -16.15
CA GLY A 445 -11.71 -1.67 -15.10
C GLY A 445 -12.26 -1.05 -13.82
N HIS A 446 -11.61 -0.01 -13.30
CA HIS A 446 -12.04 0.90 -12.22
C HIS A 446 -12.03 0.33 -10.79
N VAL A 447 -12.49 -0.91 -10.62
CA VAL A 447 -12.67 -1.50 -9.28
C VAL A 447 -11.44 -2.24 -8.76
N HIS A 448 -10.38 -2.32 -9.57
CA HIS A 448 -9.09 -2.99 -9.28
C HIS A 448 -9.23 -4.48 -8.88
N HIS A 449 -10.36 -5.08 -9.21
CA HIS A 449 -10.70 -6.47 -8.88
C HIS A 449 -11.27 -7.13 -10.12
N ARG A 450 -10.64 -8.24 -10.52
CA ARG A 450 -11.07 -8.98 -11.70
C ARG A 450 -12.40 -9.68 -11.46
N GLU A 451 -13.33 -9.55 -12.40
CA GLU A 451 -14.63 -10.21 -12.33
C GLU A 451 -15.15 -10.53 -13.74
N VAL A 452 -15.74 -11.72 -13.91
CA VAL A 452 -16.42 -12.12 -15.16
C VAL A 452 -17.88 -12.35 -14.86
N LEU A 453 -18.75 -11.57 -15.50
CA LEU A 453 -20.20 -11.57 -15.27
C LEU A 453 -20.95 -11.78 -16.58
N LYS A 454 -22.16 -12.34 -16.48
CA LYS A 454 -23.16 -12.28 -17.56
C LYS A 454 -24.12 -11.15 -17.26
N LEU A 455 -24.30 -10.23 -18.20
CA LEU A 455 -25.28 -9.17 -18.05
C LEU A 455 -26.70 -9.74 -18.14
N PRO A 456 -27.71 -9.05 -17.56
CA PRO A 456 -29.10 -9.48 -17.66
C PRO A 456 -29.53 -9.70 -19.11
N GLN A 457 -30.05 -10.89 -19.42
CA GLN A 457 -30.48 -11.22 -20.78
C GLN A 457 -31.62 -10.32 -21.23
N VAL A 458 -31.47 -9.73 -22.42
CA VAL A 458 -32.54 -9.03 -23.11
C VAL A 458 -33.23 -10.06 -24.03
N PRO A 459 -34.57 -10.20 -23.96
CA PRO A 459 -35.29 -11.15 -24.81
C PRO A 459 -34.97 -10.94 -26.30
N ASP A 460 -34.78 -12.03 -27.02
CA ASP A 460 -34.49 -12.08 -28.46
C ASP A 460 -33.16 -11.43 -28.91
N GLU A 461 -32.33 -10.97 -27.98
CA GLU A 461 -31.00 -10.40 -28.24
C GLU A 461 -29.87 -11.38 -27.86
N GLN A 462 -28.65 -11.07 -28.31
CA GLN A 462 -27.47 -11.87 -27.96
C GLN A 462 -27.09 -11.72 -26.47
N SER A 463 -26.54 -12.76 -25.87
CA SER A 463 -25.99 -12.70 -24.52
C SER A 463 -24.73 -11.83 -24.48
N THR A 464 -24.64 -10.94 -23.49
CA THR A 464 -23.46 -10.11 -23.24
C THR A 464 -22.71 -10.57 -22.00
N GLN A 465 -21.40 -10.74 -22.11
CA GLN A 465 -20.50 -10.93 -20.97
C GLN A 465 -19.80 -9.61 -20.62
N LEU A 466 -19.58 -9.38 -19.33
CA LEU A 466 -18.80 -8.27 -18.80
C LEU A 466 -17.53 -8.84 -18.17
N PHE A 467 -16.37 -8.39 -18.65
CA PHE A 467 -15.07 -8.69 -18.08
C PHE A 467 -14.53 -7.42 -17.45
N VAL A 468 -14.42 -7.42 -16.13
CA VAL A 468 -13.77 -6.38 -15.34
C VAL A 468 -12.35 -6.83 -15.07
N GLU A 469 -11.35 -6.05 -15.47
CA GLU A 469 -9.95 -6.37 -15.18
C GLU A 469 -9.57 -5.96 -13.76
N GLY A 470 -8.56 -6.64 -13.21
CA GLY A 470 -7.87 -6.18 -12.01
C GLY A 470 -6.98 -4.96 -12.32
N SER A 471 -6.05 -4.65 -11.41
CA SER A 471 -5.06 -3.60 -11.67
C SER A 471 -3.82 -4.18 -12.33
N THR A 472 -3.56 -3.82 -13.59
CA THR A 472 -2.28 -4.11 -14.26
C THR A 472 -1.12 -3.37 -13.59
N GLY A 473 -1.41 -2.28 -12.88
CA GLY A 473 -0.49 -1.53 -12.03
C GLY A 473 -0.32 -2.03 -10.60
N GLY A 474 -1.08 -3.02 -10.13
CA GLY A 474 -0.99 -3.52 -8.74
C GLY A 474 -1.18 -2.46 -7.65
N ALA A 475 -2.05 -1.46 -7.90
CA ALA A 475 -2.26 -0.23 -7.12
C ALA A 475 -1.22 0.90 -7.31
N GLY A 476 -0.31 0.79 -8.28
CA GLY A 476 0.53 1.91 -8.74
C GLY A 476 1.38 2.58 -7.65
N LEU A 477 1.53 3.90 -7.75
CA LEU A 477 2.05 4.74 -6.64
C LEU A 477 0.98 5.00 -5.56
N ARG A 478 -0.25 4.49 -5.71
CA ARG A 478 -1.31 4.69 -4.70
C ARG A 478 -1.19 3.75 -3.50
N GLY A 479 -0.35 2.72 -3.59
CA GLY A 479 0.23 2.10 -2.41
C GLY A 479 0.92 3.11 -1.49
N LEU A 480 1.36 4.28 -2.03
CA LEU A 480 1.88 5.40 -1.25
C LEU A 480 0.84 6.24 -0.51
N GLU A 481 -0.41 6.15 -0.93
CA GLU A 481 -1.57 6.87 -0.38
C GLU A 481 -2.38 6.01 0.60
N GLY A 482 -1.93 4.78 0.89
CA GLY A 482 -2.54 3.88 1.85
C GLY A 482 -3.47 2.82 1.25
N GLU A 483 -3.56 2.70 -0.08
CA GLU A 483 -4.27 1.59 -0.71
C GLU A 483 -3.52 0.26 -0.48
N LYS A 484 -4.28 -0.83 -0.36
CA LYS A 484 -3.71 -2.17 -0.18
C LYS A 484 -2.99 -2.57 -1.48
N PRO A 485 -1.73 -3.06 -1.42
CA PRO A 485 -1.07 -3.59 -2.60
C PRO A 485 -1.91 -4.69 -3.23
N THR A 486 -2.27 -4.53 -4.50
CA THR A 486 -2.93 -5.58 -5.29
C THR A 486 -1.89 -6.29 -6.15
N PRO A 487 -2.09 -7.57 -6.48
CA PRO A 487 -1.25 -8.21 -7.48
C PRO A 487 -1.44 -7.53 -8.84
N LEU A 488 -0.43 -7.59 -9.71
CA LEU A 488 -0.57 -7.13 -11.08
C LEU A 488 -1.45 -8.14 -11.83
N SER A 489 -2.47 -7.64 -12.51
CA SER A 489 -3.49 -8.44 -13.16
C SER A 489 -3.68 -8.00 -14.62
N MET A 490 -3.72 -8.96 -15.54
CA MET A 490 -4.08 -8.76 -16.95
C MET A 490 -4.68 -10.05 -17.55
N THR A 491 -5.43 -9.93 -18.63
CA THR A 491 -6.14 -11.07 -19.24
C THR A 491 -5.84 -11.16 -20.73
N VAL A 492 -5.48 -12.35 -21.22
CA VAL A 492 -5.36 -12.64 -22.65
C VAL A 492 -6.65 -13.28 -23.13
N LEU A 493 -7.33 -12.67 -24.10
CA LEU A 493 -8.57 -13.14 -24.69
C LEU A 493 -8.29 -13.75 -26.08
N TYR A 494 -8.91 -14.89 -26.38
CA TYR A 494 -8.72 -15.62 -27.63
C TYR A 494 -10.01 -15.63 -28.46
N PHE A 495 -10.00 -14.99 -29.62
CA PHE A 495 -11.13 -14.93 -30.54
C PHE A 495 -10.91 -15.83 -31.76
N ASP A 496 -11.92 -16.58 -32.17
CA ASP A 496 -11.86 -17.37 -33.40
C ASP A 496 -11.88 -16.47 -34.67
N PRO A 497 -11.65 -17.03 -35.88
CA PRO A 497 -11.75 -16.26 -37.13
C PRO A 497 -13.13 -15.63 -37.39
N GLY A 498 -14.18 -16.08 -36.67
CA GLY A 498 -15.52 -15.51 -36.69
C GLY A 498 -15.76 -14.47 -35.60
N GLN A 499 -14.70 -13.96 -34.95
CA GLN A 499 -14.71 -12.93 -33.91
C GLN A 499 -15.46 -13.35 -32.62
N LYS A 500 -15.62 -14.65 -32.38
CA LYS A 500 -16.22 -15.16 -31.14
C LYS A 500 -15.16 -15.52 -30.11
N LEU A 501 -15.33 -15.04 -28.88
CA LEU A 501 -14.45 -15.37 -27.75
C LEU A 501 -14.54 -16.88 -27.42
N GLN A 502 -13.40 -17.57 -27.44
CA GLN A 502 -13.30 -19.02 -27.24
C GLN A 502 -12.67 -19.39 -25.89
N ALA A 503 -11.71 -18.58 -25.43
CA ALA A 503 -10.98 -18.81 -24.20
C ALA A 503 -10.41 -17.49 -23.68
N TYR A 504 -9.99 -17.51 -22.43
CA TYR A 504 -9.17 -16.46 -21.86
C TYR A 504 -8.17 -17.02 -20.84
N ASP A 505 -7.00 -16.40 -20.77
CA ASP A 505 -5.97 -16.70 -19.79
C ASP A 505 -5.85 -15.52 -18.83
N GLU A 506 -6.10 -15.78 -17.56
CA GLU A 506 -5.90 -14.83 -16.48
C GLU A 506 -4.46 -14.88 -15.99
N ILE A 507 -3.77 -13.75 -16.05
CA ILE A 507 -2.40 -13.59 -15.58
C ILE A 507 -2.43 -12.79 -14.28
N THR A 508 -1.81 -13.33 -13.24
CA THR A 508 -1.63 -12.64 -11.95
C THR A 508 -0.18 -12.72 -11.52
N VAL A 509 0.48 -11.59 -11.33
CA VAL A 509 1.87 -11.49 -10.88
C VAL A 509 1.89 -10.93 -9.45
N GLY A 510 2.47 -11.69 -8.52
CA GLY A 510 2.55 -11.31 -7.12
C GLY A 510 3.21 -9.95 -6.91
N GLY A 511 2.51 -9.05 -6.21
CA GLY A 511 3.02 -7.74 -5.81
C GLY A 511 4.26 -7.82 -4.91
N THR A 512 5.03 -6.74 -4.88
CA THR A 512 6.34 -6.55 -4.20
C THR A 512 6.70 -7.61 -3.14
N GLY A 513 7.46 -8.64 -3.54
CA GLY A 513 8.08 -9.61 -2.63
C GLY A 513 7.77 -11.08 -2.90
N GLN A 514 6.82 -11.42 -3.77
CA GLN A 514 6.52 -12.80 -4.13
C GLN A 514 6.79 -13.08 -5.61
N ALA A 515 7.78 -13.92 -5.92
CA ALA A 515 8.15 -14.33 -7.28
C ALA A 515 7.20 -15.43 -7.83
N GLN A 516 5.90 -15.18 -7.77
CA GLN A 516 4.87 -16.10 -8.25
C GLN A 516 4.06 -15.42 -9.36
N VAL A 517 4.13 -16.04 -10.55
CA VAL A 517 3.22 -15.78 -11.67
C VAL A 517 2.21 -16.91 -11.64
N ASN A 518 0.94 -16.56 -11.49
CA ASN A 518 -0.19 -17.47 -11.65
C ASN A 518 -0.81 -17.24 -13.03
N LEU A 519 -1.15 -18.33 -13.70
CA LEU A 519 -1.76 -18.33 -15.02
C LEU A 519 -2.91 -19.33 -14.99
N GLU A 520 -4.13 -18.85 -15.22
CA GLU A 520 -5.34 -19.69 -15.21
C GLU A 520 -6.04 -19.59 -16.56
N ARG A 521 -6.23 -20.74 -17.22
CA ARG A 521 -6.90 -20.82 -18.53
C ARG A 521 -8.35 -21.22 -18.37
N HIS A 522 -9.23 -20.43 -18.96
CA HIS A 522 -10.66 -20.66 -19.01
C HIS A 522 -11.08 -20.88 -20.47
N ILE A 523 -11.67 -22.04 -20.75
CA ILE A 523 -12.27 -22.34 -22.05
C ILE A 523 -13.75 -22.02 -21.97
N ILE A 524 -14.25 -21.19 -22.89
CA ILE A 524 -15.68 -20.87 -22.98
C ILE A 524 -16.36 -22.04 -23.67
N THR A 525 -16.80 -23.03 -22.88
CA THR A 525 -17.78 -24.00 -23.35
C THR A 525 -19.15 -23.35 -23.33
N ASP A 526 -19.86 -23.37 -24.46
CA ASP A 526 -21.29 -23.07 -24.49
C ASP A 526 -21.96 -23.94 -23.41
N PRO A 527 -22.49 -23.34 -22.33
CA PRO A 527 -23.17 -24.12 -21.32
C PRO A 527 -24.40 -24.72 -21.99
N LYS A 528 -24.49 -26.05 -22.02
CA LYS A 528 -25.79 -26.67 -22.17
C LYS A 528 -26.69 -26.06 -21.09
N GLU A 529 -27.86 -25.60 -21.51
CA GLU A 529 -28.91 -25.00 -20.68
C GLU A 529 -28.95 -25.63 -19.27
N GLY A 530 -28.61 -24.86 -18.23
CA GLY A 530 -28.80 -25.27 -16.82
C GLY A 530 -27.59 -25.35 -15.88
N ASP A 531 -26.46 -24.65 -16.09
CA ASP A 531 -25.38 -24.59 -15.08
C ASP A 531 -25.66 -23.51 -14.00
N PRO A 532 -25.84 -23.89 -12.72
CA PRO A 532 -26.14 -22.97 -11.61
C PRO A 532 -24.97 -22.12 -11.09
N ARG A 533 -23.78 -22.15 -11.72
CA ARG A 533 -22.61 -21.38 -11.28
C ARG A 533 -22.53 -19.93 -11.79
N ALA A 534 -23.47 -19.49 -12.62
CA ALA A 534 -23.57 -18.09 -13.01
C ALA A 534 -24.11 -17.24 -11.85
N SER A 535 -23.22 -16.69 -11.03
CA SER A 535 -23.61 -15.70 -10.02
C SER A 535 -24.05 -14.42 -10.75
N VAL A 536 -25.34 -14.11 -10.68
CA VAL A 536 -25.93 -12.89 -11.23
C VAL A 536 -25.84 -11.83 -10.14
N THR A 537 -24.85 -10.95 -10.19
CA THR A 537 -24.83 -9.75 -9.35
C THR A 537 -25.67 -8.68 -10.06
N PRO A 538 -26.72 -8.11 -9.43
CA PRO A 538 -27.52 -7.08 -10.07
C PRO A 538 -26.68 -5.81 -10.27
N THR A 539 -26.35 -5.50 -11.52
CA THR A 539 -25.90 -4.16 -11.92
C THR A 539 -27.04 -3.17 -11.62
N PRO A 540 -26.76 -2.01 -11.00
CA PRO A 540 -27.79 -1.03 -10.69
C PRO A 540 -28.56 -0.64 -11.96
N THR A 541 -29.84 -1.01 -12.02
CA THR A 541 -30.76 -0.63 -13.08
C THR A 541 -31.73 0.39 -12.51
N ARG A 542 -32.12 1.42 -13.28
CA ARG A 542 -33.10 2.42 -12.82
C ARG A 542 -34.46 1.74 -12.58
N GLY A 543 -34.81 1.49 -11.32
CA GLY A 543 -36.13 1.01 -10.93
C GLY A 543 -37.17 2.14 -10.88
N PRO A 544 -38.47 1.86 -11.07
CA PRO A 544 -39.52 2.85 -10.81
C PRO A 544 -39.56 3.19 -9.31
N SER A 545 -39.59 4.49 -8.98
CA SER A 545 -39.65 4.97 -7.59
C SER A 545 -40.86 4.36 -6.85
N PRO A 546 -40.68 3.78 -5.65
CA PRO A 546 -41.82 3.27 -4.88
C PRO A 546 -42.60 4.42 -4.25
N THR A 547 -43.89 4.50 -4.60
CA THR A 547 -44.91 5.32 -3.92
C THR A 547 -45.05 4.86 -2.46
N PRO A 548 -45.15 5.75 -1.45
CA PRO A 548 -45.22 5.33 -0.06
C PRO A 548 -46.60 4.74 0.28
N SER A 549 -46.64 3.46 0.65
CA SER A 549 -47.81 2.79 1.23
C SER A 549 -47.82 2.90 2.75
N ALA A 550 -48.99 3.23 3.30
CA ALA A 550 -49.27 3.45 4.73
C ALA A 550 -49.08 2.17 5.60
N PRO A 551 -48.81 2.31 6.92
CA PRO A 551 -48.47 1.18 7.77
C PRO A 551 -49.71 0.43 8.28
N THR A 552 -49.77 -0.88 8.05
CA THR A 552 -50.69 -1.82 8.70
C THR A 552 -49.98 -2.55 9.85
N GLY A 553 -50.72 -2.73 10.94
CA GLY A 553 -50.20 -3.00 12.28
C GLY A 553 -49.67 -4.42 12.55
N SER A 554 -48.73 -4.48 13.49
CA SER A 554 -48.19 -5.72 14.06
C SER A 554 -48.87 -6.00 15.40
N ALA A 555 -49.48 -7.18 15.53
CA ALA A 555 -50.07 -7.70 16.75
C ALA A 555 -48.99 -8.23 17.71
N SER A 556 -49.07 -7.83 18.98
CA SER A 556 -48.31 -8.38 20.12
C SER A 556 -48.94 -9.66 20.66
N PRO A 557 -48.17 -10.59 21.25
CA PRO A 557 -48.71 -11.78 21.89
C PRO A 557 -49.13 -11.51 23.35
N THR A 558 -50.32 -11.98 23.73
CA THR A 558 -50.91 -11.89 25.08
C THR A 558 -50.53 -13.09 25.95
N ASN A 559 -50.26 -12.83 27.24
CA ASN A 559 -50.37 -13.81 28.34
C ASN A 559 -51.52 -13.40 29.28
N PRO A 560 -52.25 -14.33 29.93
CA PRO A 560 -53.57 -14.06 30.49
C PRO A 560 -53.59 -13.90 32.02
N SER A 561 -54.47 -13.02 32.55
CA SER A 561 -55.16 -13.26 33.83
C SER A 561 -56.40 -12.35 34.04
N SER A 562 -57.54 -13.01 34.26
CA SER A 562 -58.71 -12.68 35.11
C SER A 562 -59.57 -11.40 34.88
N THR A 563 -60.74 -11.66 34.27
CA THR A 563 -62.16 -11.21 34.49
C THR A 563 -62.57 -10.45 35.77
N PRO A 564 -63.85 -9.96 35.92
CA PRO A 564 -64.88 -9.51 34.94
C PRO A 564 -65.66 -8.22 35.35
N GLY A 565 -66.44 -7.61 34.45
CA GLY A 565 -67.49 -6.64 34.81
C GLY A 565 -68.18 -5.88 33.67
N SER A 566 -69.26 -6.44 33.14
CA SER A 566 -70.32 -5.91 32.25
C SER A 566 -71.00 -4.59 32.71
N PRO A 567 -72.02 -4.00 32.01
CA PRO A 567 -72.29 -3.87 30.56
C PRO A 567 -72.89 -2.49 30.10
N VAL A 568 -72.77 -2.17 28.78
CA VAL A 568 -73.83 -1.63 27.84
C VAL A 568 -74.40 -0.19 28.12
N PRO A 569 -75.12 0.54 27.20
CA PRO A 569 -75.41 0.43 25.75
C PRO A 569 -75.16 1.69 24.86
N THR A 570 -74.99 1.42 23.56
CA THR A 570 -75.60 2.02 22.32
C THR A 570 -75.78 3.52 22.05
N THR A 571 -75.67 3.80 20.74
CA THR A 571 -76.32 4.81 19.86
C THR A 571 -75.53 6.06 19.51
N GLY A 572 -75.48 6.35 18.20
CA GLY A 572 -74.88 7.53 17.59
C GLY A 572 -74.31 7.22 16.22
#